data_AF-A0AAE1CIS1-F1
#
_entry.id   AF-A0AAE1CIS1-F1
#
_cell.length_a   1.000
_cell.length_b   1.000
_cell.length_c   1.000
_cell.angle_alpha   90.00
_cell.angle_beta   90.00
_cell.angle_gamma   90.00
#
_symmetry.space_group_name_H-M   'P 1'
#
loop_
_entity.id
_entity.type
_entity.pdbx_description
1 polymer ?
#
loop_
_entity_poly.entity_id
_entity_poly.type
_entity_poly.pdbx_seq_one_letter_code
_entity_poly.pdbx_strand_id
1 'polypeptide(L)'
;MWKFLPLLDREEKITLLYTLDVLAEVFALAGLDYFLVDGTLLGVVRHHGIIPWDDDIDLAVNGSEWRDIRRALCCVEGFKLIPKKTMHWKFFSLEGSIIRNSPMYRFPFIDLFFYMEDEEYMWALTSYNLQNLLFQKRDVFPLSQAMLDGHLYRIPWSANQLVQRQFGDLDRCVSPSNMHKFDYAIHGEGKIQVSCAKLQHLYPTFTALDDGETSAAVGRRSGGDGGDGASAGHG
;
A
#
# COMPACT_ATOMS: atom_id res chain seq x y z
N MET A 1 -17.84 15.51 13.86
CA MET A 1 -18.24 14.14 13.46
C MET A 1 -18.24 13.97 11.95
N TRP A 2 -18.74 14.94 11.15
CA TRP A 2 -18.76 14.85 9.67
C TRP A 2 -17.40 14.65 8.98
N LYS A 3 -16.27 15.00 9.61
CA LYS A 3 -14.91 14.80 9.05
C LYS A 3 -14.35 13.37 9.17
N PHE A 4 -15.10 12.46 9.79
CA PHE A 4 -14.75 11.05 9.96
C PHE A 4 -15.82 10.14 9.34
N LEU A 5 -16.54 10.65 8.34
CA LEU A 5 -17.47 9.86 7.54
C LEU A 5 -16.72 9.04 6.49
N PRO A 6 -17.25 7.88 6.07
CA PRO A 6 -16.64 7.14 5.00
C PRO A 6 -16.60 7.97 3.71
N LEU A 7 -15.43 8.03 3.07
CA LEU A 7 -15.25 8.77 1.82
C LEU A 7 -15.53 7.92 0.59
N LEU A 8 -15.24 6.62 0.67
CA LEU A 8 -15.57 5.64 -0.35
C LEU A 8 -16.98 5.10 -0.11
N ASP A 9 -17.81 5.11 -1.14
CA ASP A 9 -18.99 4.25 -1.17
C ASP A 9 -18.60 2.78 -1.41
N ARG A 10 -19.60 1.89 -1.39
CA ARG A 10 -19.36 0.44 -1.52
C ARG A 10 -18.74 0.08 -2.87
N GLU A 11 -19.21 0.67 -3.96
CA GLU A 11 -18.74 0.36 -5.31
C GLU A 11 -17.34 0.92 -5.53
N GLU A 12 -17.07 2.11 -5.00
CA GLU A 12 -15.75 2.73 -5.01
C GLU A 12 -14.76 1.88 -4.21
N LYS A 13 -15.10 1.46 -2.98
CA LYS A 13 -14.20 0.59 -2.20
C LYS A 13 -13.91 -0.73 -2.91
N ILE A 14 -14.91 -1.37 -3.50
CA ILE A 14 -14.72 -2.60 -4.29
C ILE A 14 -13.80 -2.34 -5.48
N THR A 15 -14.01 -1.25 -6.22
CA THR A 15 -13.19 -0.88 -7.38
C THR A 15 -11.74 -0.62 -6.98
N LEU A 16 -11.51 0.06 -5.85
CA LEU A 16 -10.17 0.36 -5.33
C LEU A 16 -9.42 -0.92 -4.93
N LEU A 17 -10.06 -1.80 -4.15
CA LEU A 17 -9.46 -3.07 -3.74
C LEU A 17 -9.21 -4.00 -4.93
N TYR A 18 -10.14 -4.09 -5.88
CA TYR A 18 -9.92 -4.85 -7.12
C TYR A 18 -8.75 -4.29 -7.95
N THR A 19 -8.59 -2.97 -7.99
CA THR A 19 -7.45 -2.33 -8.64
C THR A 19 -6.13 -2.71 -7.95
N LEU A 20 -6.13 -2.84 -6.61
CA LEU A 20 -4.94 -3.26 -5.86
C LEU A 20 -4.61 -4.74 -6.11
N ASP A 21 -5.61 -5.62 -6.14
CA ASP A 21 -5.41 -7.03 -6.46
C ASP A 21 -4.80 -7.22 -7.85
N VAL A 22 -5.32 -6.50 -8.86
CA VAL A 22 -4.78 -6.55 -10.22
C VAL A 22 -3.34 -6.05 -10.27
N LEU A 23 -3.03 -4.94 -9.59
CA LEU A 23 -1.66 -4.43 -9.53
C LEU A 23 -0.73 -5.45 -8.86
N ALA A 24 -1.15 -6.03 -7.73
CA ALA A 24 -0.38 -7.02 -6.98
C ALA A 24 -0.08 -8.27 -7.81
N GLU A 25 -1.07 -8.77 -8.56
CA GLU A 25 -0.90 -9.92 -9.47
C GLU A 25 0.08 -9.58 -10.61
N VAL A 26 -0.07 -8.42 -11.25
CA VAL A 26 0.84 -7.97 -12.31
C VAL A 26 2.27 -7.85 -11.80
N PHE A 27 2.47 -7.32 -10.59
CA PHE A 27 3.79 -7.19 -9.98
C PHE A 27 4.40 -8.55 -9.67
N ALA A 28 3.61 -9.47 -9.09
CA ALA A 28 4.06 -10.83 -8.83
C ALA A 28 4.49 -11.57 -10.11
N LEU A 29 3.73 -11.44 -11.19
CA LEU A 29 4.05 -12.06 -12.49
C LEU A 29 5.29 -11.43 -13.14
N ALA A 30 5.52 -10.13 -12.92
CA ALA A 30 6.68 -9.41 -13.44
C ALA A 30 7.95 -9.55 -12.57
N GLY A 31 7.85 -10.16 -11.39
CA GLY A 31 8.96 -10.23 -10.43
C GLY A 31 9.30 -8.87 -9.82
N LEU A 32 8.31 -7.98 -9.71
CA LEU A 32 8.44 -6.63 -9.14
C LEU A 32 7.91 -6.60 -7.71
N ASP A 33 8.58 -5.82 -6.86
CA ASP A 33 8.18 -5.64 -5.47
C ASP A 33 7.48 -4.29 -5.25
N TYR A 34 6.61 -4.29 -4.24
CA TYR A 34 5.95 -3.10 -3.71
C TYR A 34 5.67 -3.32 -2.23
N PHE A 35 5.35 -2.25 -1.51
CA PHE A 35 4.78 -2.35 -0.17
C PHE A 35 3.86 -1.17 0.15
N LEU A 36 2.89 -1.39 1.04
CA LEU A 36 1.95 -0.36 1.49
C LEU A 36 2.69 0.71 2.32
N VAL A 37 2.34 1.99 2.12
CA VAL A 37 2.96 3.12 2.82
C VAL A 37 1.91 4.14 3.29
N ASP A 38 2.37 5.19 3.98
CA ASP A 38 1.56 6.35 4.34
C ASP A 38 0.23 6.00 5.04
N GLY A 39 -0.89 6.61 4.63
CA GLY A 39 -2.20 6.40 5.26
C GLY A 39 -2.68 4.94 5.14
N THR A 40 -2.30 4.28 4.05
CA THR A 40 -2.65 2.88 3.79
C THR A 40 -1.99 1.95 4.81
N LEU A 41 -0.68 2.12 5.09
CA LEU A 41 0.02 1.30 6.07
C LEU A 41 -0.50 1.55 7.50
N LEU A 42 -0.83 2.81 7.83
CA LEU A 42 -1.51 3.13 9.09
C LEU A 42 -2.88 2.45 9.18
N GLY A 43 -3.63 2.37 8.08
CA GLY A 43 -4.88 1.64 7.98
C GLY A 43 -4.71 0.16 8.30
N VAL A 44 -3.71 -0.49 7.70
CA VAL A 44 -3.36 -1.89 7.99
C VAL A 44 -3.07 -2.07 9.48
N VAL A 45 -2.18 -1.25 10.05
CA VAL A 45 -1.75 -1.38 11.45
C VAL A 45 -2.90 -1.10 12.44
N ARG A 46 -3.77 -0.13 12.15
CA ARG A 46 -4.77 0.35 13.11
C ARG A 46 -6.17 -0.22 12.90
N HIS A 47 -6.58 -0.42 11.66
CA HIS A 47 -7.96 -0.77 11.29
C HIS A 47 -8.07 -2.12 10.58
N HIS A 48 -6.95 -2.79 10.28
CA HIS A 48 -6.90 -4.00 9.44
C HIS A 48 -7.58 -3.80 8.06
N GLY A 49 -7.52 -2.57 7.54
CA GLY A 49 -8.20 -2.14 6.33
C GLY A 49 -7.92 -0.68 6.03
N ILE A 50 -8.52 -0.15 4.96
CA ILE A 50 -8.43 1.26 4.62
C ILE A 50 -9.00 2.09 5.78
N ILE A 51 -8.31 3.18 6.15
CA ILE A 51 -8.83 4.12 7.15
C ILE A 51 -10.23 4.57 6.66
N PRO A 52 -11.29 4.49 7.49
CA PRO A 52 -12.66 4.63 6.98
C PRO A 52 -12.91 5.94 6.20
N TRP A 53 -12.27 7.02 6.62
CA TRP A 53 -12.36 8.34 5.99
C TRP A 53 -11.22 8.65 5.02
N ASP A 54 -10.46 7.66 4.56
CA ASP A 54 -9.42 7.80 3.54
C ASP A 54 -9.97 7.28 2.19
N ASP A 55 -9.46 7.81 1.07
CA ASP A 55 -10.09 7.61 -0.25
C ASP A 55 -9.17 7.10 -1.36
N ASP A 56 -7.94 6.72 -1.03
CA ASP A 56 -6.97 6.13 -1.93
C ASP A 56 -6.12 5.03 -1.25
N ILE A 57 -5.20 4.46 -2.04
CA ILE A 57 -4.19 3.49 -1.59
C ILE A 57 -2.81 3.98 -2.04
N ASP A 58 -1.85 3.96 -1.12
CA ASP A 58 -0.48 4.40 -1.33
C ASP A 58 0.49 3.20 -1.32
N LEU A 59 1.28 3.08 -2.40
CA LEU A 59 2.31 2.05 -2.56
C LEU A 59 3.68 2.68 -2.75
N ALA A 60 4.72 2.09 -2.16
CA ALA A 60 6.11 2.37 -2.50
C ALA A 60 6.67 1.33 -3.47
N VAL A 61 7.39 1.81 -4.49
CA VAL A 61 8.00 0.99 -5.56
C VAL A 61 9.43 1.43 -5.87
N ASN A 62 10.29 0.51 -6.31
CA ASN A 62 11.70 0.82 -6.53
C ASN A 62 11.91 1.71 -7.78
N GLY A 63 12.54 2.87 -7.56
CA GLY A 63 12.97 3.85 -8.54
C GLY A 63 13.85 3.28 -9.65
N SER A 64 14.71 2.30 -9.34
CA SER A 64 15.57 1.68 -10.37
C SER A 64 14.78 0.85 -11.38
N GLU A 65 13.58 0.39 -11.03
CA GLU A 65 12.75 -0.53 -11.81
C GLU A 65 11.64 0.19 -12.61
N TRP A 66 11.65 1.53 -12.66
CA TRP A 66 10.56 2.31 -13.25
C TRP A 66 10.19 1.92 -14.69
N ARG A 67 11.15 1.42 -15.48
CA ARG A 67 10.90 0.96 -16.86
C ARG A 67 10.07 -0.31 -16.89
N ASP A 68 10.40 -1.24 -16.01
CA ASP A 68 9.72 -2.53 -15.92
C ASP A 68 8.34 -2.37 -15.27
N ILE A 69 8.23 -1.53 -14.23
CA ILE A 69 6.94 -1.11 -13.65
C ILE A 69 6.04 -0.49 -14.73
N ARG A 70 6.58 0.43 -15.53
CA ARG A 70 5.81 1.03 -16.63
C ARG A 70 5.35 -0.01 -17.63
N ARG A 71 6.23 -0.93 -18.04
CA ARG A 71 5.91 -1.98 -19.02
C ARG A 71 4.82 -2.91 -18.49
N ALA A 72 4.90 -3.27 -17.21
CA ALA A 72 3.93 -4.15 -16.57
C ALA A 72 2.54 -3.51 -16.48
N LEU A 73 2.45 -2.23 -16.11
CA LEU A 73 1.17 -1.56 -15.87
C LEU A 73 0.57 -0.83 -17.08
N CYS A 74 1.33 -0.47 -18.11
CA CYS A 74 0.83 0.43 -19.18
C CYS A 74 -0.22 -0.19 -20.11
N CYS A 75 -0.36 -1.52 -20.09
CA CYS A 75 -1.21 -2.27 -21.04
C CYS A 75 -2.14 -3.26 -20.34
N VAL A 76 -2.42 -3.08 -19.05
CA VAL A 76 -3.40 -3.92 -18.33
C VAL A 76 -4.79 -3.56 -18.82
N GLU A 77 -5.51 -4.53 -19.38
CA GLU A 77 -6.86 -4.33 -19.94
C GLU A 77 -7.84 -3.85 -18.87
N GLY A 78 -8.63 -2.82 -19.18
CA GLY A 78 -9.58 -2.23 -18.23
C GLY A 78 -8.95 -1.25 -17.22
N PHE A 79 -7.62 -1.04 -17.26
CA PHE A 79 -6.92 -0.14 -16.36
C PHE A 79 -6.09 0.90 -17.12
N LYS A 80 -5.65 1.93 -16.39
CA LYS A 80 -4.80 2.98 -16.93
C LYS A 80 -3.73 3.40 -15.93
N LEU A 81 -2.50 3.45 -16.43
CA LEU A 81 -1.37 4.08 -15.74
C LEU A 81 -1.18 5.51 -16.25
N ILE A 82 -1.06 6.47 -15.34
CA ILE A 82 -0.62 7.83 -15.65
C ILE A 82 0.73 8.11 -14.98
N PRO A 83 1.84 8.03 -15.73
CA PRO A 83 3.15 8.40 -15.20
C PRO A 83 3.31 9.92 -15.11
N LYS A 84 4.03 10.38 -14.07
CA LYS A 84 4.44 11.78 -13.91
C LYS A 84 5.95 11.89 -13.78
N LYS A 85 6.50 13.04 -14.20
CA LYS A 85 7.91 13.41 -14.03
C LYS A 85 8.31 13.55 -12.55
N THR A 86 7.34 13.78 -11.67
CA THR A 86 7.53 13.87 -10.21
C THR A 86 7.70 12.51 -9.55
N MET A 87 7.73 11.41 -10.32
CA MET A 87 7.80 10.05 -9.79
C MET A 87 6.68 9.76 -8.78
N HIS A 88 5.48 10.25 -9.08
CA HIS A 88 4.22 9.95 -8.41
C HIS A 88 3.24 9.51 -9.48
N TRP A 89 3.05 8.21 -9.62
CA TRP A 89 2.22 7.67 -10.70
C TRP A 89 0.86 7.28 -10.14
N LYS A 90 -0.16 7.32 -10.98
CA LYS A 90 -1.51 6.89 -10.62
C LYS A 90 -1.92 5.71 -11.47
N PHE A 91 -2.48 4.68 -10.85
CA PHE A 91 -3.04 3.50 -11.51
C PHE A 91 -4.51 3.33 -11.10
N PHE A 92 -5.41 3.16 -12.06
CA PHE A 92 -6.86 3.13 -11.80
C PHE A 92 -7.64 2.34 -12.84
N SER A 93 -8.83 1.87 -12.45
CA SER A 93 -9.80 1.23 -13.34
C SER A 93 -10.47 2.23 -14.28
N LEU A 94 -10.73 1.80 -15.52
CA LEU A 94 -11.49 2.56 -16.51
C LEU A 94 -12.98 2.65 -16.17
N GLU A 95 -13.49 1.77 -15.30
CA GLU A 95 -14.85 1.81 -14.76
C GLU A 95 -15.03 2.88 -13.67
N GLY A 96 -13.93 3.47 -13.18
CA GLY A 96 -13.99 4.54 -12.19
C GLY A 96 -14.65 5.83 -12.72
N SER A 97 -15.05 6.69 -11.79
CA SER A 97 -15.71 7.97 -12.07
C SER A 97 -14.71 9.05 -12.50
N ILE A 98 -15.10 9.92 -13.43
CA ILE A 98 -14.26 11.07 -13.83
C ILE A 98 -14.19 12.08 -12.68
N ILE A 99 -12.98 12.53 -12.35
CA ILE A 99 -12.78 13.60 -11.35
C ILE A 99 -12.99 14.94 -12.05
N ARG A 100 -13.95 15.74 -11.56
CA ARG A 100 -14.43 16.96 -12.22
C ARG A 100 -13.32 17.94 -12.62
N ASN A 101 -12.35 18.15 -11.75
CA ASN A 101 -11.25 19.11 -11.97
C ASN A 101 -9.98 18.46 -12.54
N SER A 102 -9.99 17.13 -12.71
CA SER A 102 -8.83 16.34 -13.12
C SER A 102 -9.26 15.23 -14.09
N PRO A 103 -9.73 15.57 -15.31
CA PRO A 103 -10.32 14.60 -16.24
C PRO A 103 -9.33 13.56 -16.80
N MET A 104 -8.05 13.69 -16.48
CA MET A 104 -7.02 12.72 -16.85
C MET A 104 -7.06 11.44 -16.00
N TYR A 105 -7.69 11.50 -14.81
CA TYR A 105 -7.79 10.41 -13.85
C TYR A 105 -9.24 9.96 -13.70
N ARG A 106 -9.40 8.72 -13.25
CA ARG A 106 -10.65 8.23 -12.71
C ARG A 106 -10.47 7.89 -11.23
N PHE A 107 -11.51 8.11 -10.45
CA PHE A 107 -11.59 7.76 -9.05
C PHE A 107 -12.34 6.42 -8.90
N PRO A 108 -11.91 5.54 -7.98
CA PRO A 108 -10.73 5.65 -7.11
C PRO A 108 -9.42 5.26 -7.83
N PHE A 109 -8.27 5.57 -7.23
CA PHE A 109 -6.96 5.27 -7.79
C PHE A 109 -5.96 4.82 -6.72
N ILE A 110 -4.88 4.19 -7.19
CA ILE A 110 -3.69 3.85 -6.40
C ILE A 110 -2.58 4.83 -6.74
N ASP A 111 -1.93 5.34 -5.70
CA ASP A 111 -0.76 6.20 -5.77
C ASP A 111 0.52 5.38 -5.62
N LEU A 112 1.40 5.51 -6.61
CA LEU A 112 2.70 4.86 -6.64
C LEU A 112 3.78 5.91 -6.37
N PHE A 113 4.40 5.80 -5.20
CA PHE A 113 5.55 6.60 -4.78
C PHE A 113 6.84 5.83 -5.05
N PHE A 114 7.77 6.47 -5.74
CA PHE A 114 9.04 5.83 -6.04
C PHE A 114 10.06 6.16 -4.97
N TYR A 115 10.90 5.18 -4.61
CA TYR A 115 12.05 5.37 -3.72
C TYR A 115 13.36 5.00 -4.43
N MET A 116 14.48 5.53 -3.95
CA MET A 116 15.81 4.97 -4.21
C MET A 116 16.36 4.39 -2.91
N GLU A 117 17.39 3.58 -3.02
CA GLU A 117 18.04 2.96 -1.89
C GLU A 117 19.56 2.84 -2.12
N ASP A 118 20.29 2.77 -1.02
CA ASP A 118 21.69 2.33 -0.98
C ASP A 118 21.81 1.06 -0.13
N GLU A 119 22.94 0.85 0.55
CA GLU A 119 23.13 -0.32 1.42
C GLU A 119 22.38 -0.21 2.75
N GLU A 120 22.11 1.00 3.25
CA GLU A 120 21.61 1.23 4.61
C GLU A 120 20.24 1.93 4.62
N TYR A 121 19.98 2.83 3.67
CA TYR A 121 18.80 3.69 3.64
C TYR A 121 18.01 3.57 2.36
N MET A 122 16.74 3.95 2.46
CA MET A 122 15.89 4.23 1.32
C MET A 122 15.22 5.59 1.48
N TRP A 123 15.07 6.32 0.37
CA TRP A 123 14.51 7.67 0.35
C TRP A 123 13.57 7.89 -0.83
N ALA A 124 12.57 8.75 -0.66
CA ALA A 124 11.63 9.11 -1.72
C ALA A 124 12.33 9.78 -2.92
N LEU A 125 11.92 9.40 -4.13
CA LEU A 125 12.12 10.20 -5.35
C LEU A 125 10.96 11.16 -5.60
N THR A 126 9.81 10.91 -4.99
CA THR A 126 8.66 11.78 -5.13
C THR A 126 8.94 13.12 -4.46
N SER A 127 9.04 14.17 -5.26
CA SER A 127 9.66 15.46 -4.85
C SER A 127 8.97 16.17 -3.69
N TYR A 128 7.70 15.88 -3.42
CA TYR A 128 6.95 16.45 -2.30
C TYR A 128 6.76 15.45 -1.13
N ASN A 129 7.14 14.17 -1.30
CA ASN A 129 7.06 13.13 -0.27
C ASN A 129 8.43 12.79 0.36
N LEU A 130 9.44 13.65 0.14
CA LEU A 130 10.85 13.40 0.52
C LEU A 130 11.05 13.11 2.02
N GLN A 131 10.15 13.61 2.88
CA GLN A 131 10.27 13.43 4.33
C GLN A 131 9.50 12.21 4.86
N ASN A 132 8.52 11.70 4.13
CA ASN A 132 7.65 10.62 4.60
C ASN A 132 8.22 9.24 4.26
N LEU A 133 9.03 9.13 3.20
CA LEU A 133 9.74 7.92 2.83
C LEU A 133 11.24 8.12 3.03
N LEU A 134 11.70 8.15 4.28
CA LEU A 134 13.13 8.05 4.63
C LEU A 134 13.30 7.00 5.73
N PHE A 135 13.70 5.80 5.33
CA PHE A 135 13.75 4.63 6.22
C PHE A 135 15.13 3.96 6.19
N GLN A 136 15.48 3.27 7.28
CA GLN A 136 16.56 2.30 7.23
C GLN A 136 16.05 1.05 6.53
N LYS A 137 16.84 0.48 5.61
CA LYS A 137 16.44 -0.70 4.83
C LYS A 137 16.10 -1.89 5.72
N ARG A 138 16.80 -2.05 6.84
CA ARG A 138 16.53 -3.12 7.83
C ARG A 138 15.14 -3.05 8.49
N ASP A 139 14.52 -1.87 8.49
CA ASP A 139 13.17 -1.68 9.05
C ASP A 139 12.10 -1.99 7.99
N VAL A 140 12.49 -2.09 6.72
CA VAL A 140 11.60 -2.33 5.59
C VAL A 140 11.73 -3.75 5.06
N PHE A 141 12.96 -4.23 4.89
CA PHE A 141 13.26 -5.53 4.30
C PHE A 141 13.79 -6.53 5.34
N PRO A 142 13.49 -7.84 5.19
CA PRO A 142 12.62 -8.43 4.16
C PRO A 142 11.16 -7.99 4.35
N LEU A 143 10.42 -7.87 3.25
CA LEU A 143 9.01 -7.50 3.33
C LEU A 143 8.21 -8.56 4.10
N SER A 144 7.17 -8.10 4.78
CA SER A 144 6.20 -8.91 5.51
C SER A 144 4.83 -8.87 4.80
N GLN A 145 3.84 -9.58 5.32
CA GLN A 145 2.46 -9.54 4.84
C GLN A 145 1.49 -9.22 5.97
N ALA A 146 0.46 -8.42 5.68
CA ALA A 146 -0.63 -8.13 6.60
C ALA A 146 -1.96 -7.95 5.86
N MET A 147 -3.04 -8.01 6.64
CA MET A 147 -4.41 -7.91 6.14
C MET A 147 -4.78 -6.44 5.87
N LEU A 148 -5.30 -6.17 4.68
CA LEU A 148 -6.06 -4.97 4.34
C LEU A 148 -7.41 -5.42 3.80
N ASP A 149 -8.50 -5.15 4.54
CA ASP A 149 -9.87 -5.41 4.08
C ASP A 149 -10.12 -6.87 3.64
N GLY A 150 -9.46 -7.83 4.31
CA GLY A 150 -9.64 -9.27 4.05
C GLY A 150 -8.62 -9.90 3.11
N HIS A 151 -7.71 -9.11 2.53
CA HIS A 151 -6.71 -9.57 1.57
C HIS A 151 -5.29 -9.35 2.11
N LEU A 152 -4.34 -10.23 1.74
CA LEU A 152 -2.95 -10.15 2.17
C LEU A 152 -2.11 -9.34 1.20
N TYR A 153 -1.44 -8.31 1.71
CA TYR A 153 -0.53 -7.48 0.90
C TYR A 153 0.81 -7.28 1.60
N ARG A 154 1.81 -6.88 0.80
CA ARG A 154 3.17 -6.66 1.27
C ARG A 154 3.27 -5.36 2.07
N ILE A 155 3.90 -5.45 3.24
CA ILE A 155 4.19 -4.33 4.13
C ILE A 155 5.67 -4.35 4.54
N PRO A 156 6.21 -3.23 5.03
CA PRO A 156 7.54 -3.21 5.66
C PRO A 156 7.65 -4.22 6.82
N TRP A 157 8.85 -4.74 7.06
CA TRP A 157 9.17 -5.62 8.19
C TRP A 157 8.71 -5.03 9.53
N SER A 158 9.12 -3.81 9.82
CA SER A 158 8.84 -3.11 11.08
C SER A 158 7.67 -2.13 10.94
N ALA A 159 6.55 -2.56 10.34
CA ALA A 159 5.43 -1.69 9.98
C ALA A 159 4.92 -0.82 11.15
N ASN A 160 4.74 -1.39 12.35
CA ASN A 160 4.30 -0.64 13.53
C ASN A 160 5.27 0.50 13.88
N GLN A 161 6.57 0.20 13.88
CA GLN A 161 7.60 1.17 14.22
C GLN A 161 7.67 2.31 13.20
N LEU A 162 7.57 1.99 11.91
CA LEU A 162 7.58 2.99 10.84
C LEU A 162 6.35 3.89 10.91
N VAL A 163 5.16 3.31 11.09
CA VAL A 163 3.91 4.06 11.26
C VAL A 163 3.97 4.92 12.53
N GLN A 164 4.49 4.41 13.64
CA GLN A 164 4.66 5.20 14.86
C GLN A 164 5.64 6.36 14.67
N ARG A 165 6.74 6.14 13.93
CA ARG A 165 7.70 7.21 13.60
C ARG A 165 7.06 8.29 12.73
N GLN A 166 6.22 7.90 11.78
CA GLN A 166 5.59 8.81 10.83
C GLN A 166 4.41 9.58 11.44
N PHE A 167 3.55 8.92 12.21
CA PHE A 167 2.28 9.49 12.68
C PHE A 167 2.28 9.86 14.18
N GLY A 168 3.26 9.36 14.94
CA GLY A 168 3.37 9.55 16.38
C GLY A 168 2.40 8.65 17.15
N ASP A 169 1.50 9.27 17.91
CA ASP A 169 0.47 8.56 18.68
C ASP A 169 -0.55 7.90 17.75
N LEU A 170 -0.63 6.56 17.80
CA LEU A 170 -1.51 5.77 16.94
C LEU A 170 -2.99 5.81 17.38
N ASP A 171 -3.27 6.16 18.64
CA ASP A 171 -4.64 6.47 19.09
C ASP A 171 -5.11 7.83 18.56
N ARG A 172 -4.28 8.57 17.82
CA ARG A 172 -4.67 9.85 17.23
C ARG A 172 -5.31 9.65 15.85
N CYS A 173 -6.64 9.76 15.81
CA CYS A 173 -7.41 9.78 14.57
C CYS A 173 -7.46 11.21 14.02
N VAL A 174 -6.89 11.39 12.83
CA VAL A 174 -6.78 12.68 12.14
C VAL A 174 -7.69 12.65 10.91
N SER A 175 -8.48 13.71 10.73
CA SER A 175 -9.31 13.86 9.53
C SER A 175 -8.44 13.95 8.26
N PRO A 176 -8.98 13.66 7.07
CA PRO A 176 -8.22 13.64 5.82
C PRO A 176 -7.43 14.91 5.54
N SER A 177 -6.30 14.73 4.87
CA SER A 177 -5.51 15.83 4.32
C SER A 177 -5.97 16.21 2.91
N ASN A 178 -6.45 15.23 2.15
CA ASN A 178 -6.95 15.38 0.80
C ASN A 178 -8.26 14.61 0.69
N MET A 179 -9.15 15.09 -0.16
CA MET A 179 -10.32 14.37 -0.62
C MET A 179 -10.18 14.26 -2.14
N HIS A 180 -9.53 13.19 -2.58
CA HIS A 180 -9.15 12.97 -3.96
C HIS A 180 -10.36 12.88 -4.89
N LYS A 181 -11.46 12.29 -4.42
CA LYS A 181 -12.74 12.25 -5.15
C LYS A 181 -13.20 13.63 -5.64
N PHE A 182 -12.90 14.67 -4.85
CA PHE A 182 -13.31 16.05 -5.13
C PHE A 182 -12.16 16.95 -5.60
N ASP A 183 -10.95 16.41 -5.74
CA ASP A 183 -9.73 17.18 -6.03
C ASP A 183 -9.56 18.36 -5.06
N TYR A 184 -9.72 18.07 -3.77
CA TYR A 184 -9.79 19.09 -2.72
C TYR A 184 -8.83 18.79 -1.57
N ALA A 185 -7.88 19.71 -1.33
CA ALA A 185 -6.95 19.63 -0.21
C ALA A 185 -7.48 20.36 1.03
N ILE A 186 -7.30 19.77 2.21
CA ILE A 186 -7.69 20.32 3.51
C ILE A 186 -6.44 20.84 4.23
N HIS A 187 -6.35 22.16 4.41
CA HIS A 187 -5.20 22.83 5.02
C HIS A 187 -5.51 23.36 6.44
N GLY A 188 -4.46 23.42 7.27
CA GLY A 188 -4.45 24.16 8.55
C GLY A 188 -5.58 23.81 9.52
N GLU A 189 -6.31 24.84 9.97
CA GLU A 189 -7.46 24.79 10.90
C GLU A 189 -8.62 23.89 10.39
N GLY A 190 -8.55 23.45 9.14
CA GLY A 190 -9.46 22.46 8.55
C GLY A 190 -9.24 21.04 9.05
N LYS A 191 -8.13 20.70 9.71
CA LYS A 191 -7.91 19.34 10.24
C LYS A 191 -8.44 19.21 11.66
N ILE A 192 -9.14 18.10 11.93
CA ILE A 192 -9.61 17.74 13.28
C ILE A 192 -8.86 16.49 13.73
N GLN A 193 -8.47 16.49 15.00
CA GLN A 193 -7.83 15.36 15.66
C GLN A 193 -8.68 14.93 16.85
N VAL A 194 -8.90 13.62 16.98
CA VAL A 194 -9.60 13.02 18.12
C VAL A 194 -8.86 11.76 18.54
N SER A 195 -9.05 11.32 19.79
CA SER A 195 -8.69 9.96 20.18
C SER A 195 -9.55 8.96 19.39
N CYS A 196 -8.93 7.91 18.85
CA CYS A 196 -9.57 6.86 18.09
C CYS A 196 -10.54 6.07 18.97
N ALA A 197 -10.31 5.99 20.28
CA ALA A 197 -11.29 5.45 21.23
C ALA A 197 -12.68 6.10 21.11
N LYS A 198 -12.77 7.38 20.73
CA LYS A 198 -14.07 8.07 20.50
C LYS A 198 -14.81 7.55 19.26
N LEU A 199 -14.09 6.91 18.33
CA LEU A 199 -14.61 6.40 17.06
C LEU A 199 -14.73 4.87 17.04
N GLN A 200 -14.23 4.18 18.06
CA GLN A 200 -14.14 2.71 18.11
C GLN A 200 -15.48 1.99 17.95
N HIS A 201 -16.58 2.62 18.38
CA HIS A 201 -17.94 2.07 18.23
C HIS A 201 -18.45 2.09 16.78
N LEU A 202 -17.85 2.92 15.91
CA LEU A 202 -18.15 2.98 14.48
C LEU A 202 -17.11 2.22 13.66
N TYR A 203 -15.85 2.36 14.07
CA TYR A 203 -14.68 1.89 13.33
C TYR A 203 -13.76 1.16 14.30
N PRO A 204 -13.84 -0.18 14.36
CA PRO A 204 -13.00 -0.98 15.23
C PRO A 204 -11.51 -0.74 14.93
N THR A 205 -10.74 -0.49 15.99
CA THR A 205 -9.28 -0.45 15.93
C THR A 205 -8.71 -1.69 16.60
N PHE A 206 -7.61 -2.20 16.08
CA PHE A 206 -6.94 -3.40 16.56
C PHE A 206 -5.64 -3.04 17.28
N THR A 207 -5.17 -3.96 18.13
CA THR A 207 -3.82 -3.87 18.70
C THR A 207 -2.79 -4.02 17.58
N ALA A 208 -1.63 -3.37 17.75
CA ALA A 208 -0.53 -3.41 16.79
C ALA A 208 -0.23 -4.84 16.33
N LEU A 209 0.16 -4.99 15.06
CA LEU A 209 0.52 -6.29 14.49
C LEU A 209 1.63 -6.92 15.33
N ASP A 210 1.51 -8.17 15.75
CA ASP A 210 2.65 -8.84 16.39
C ASP A 210 3.72 -9.13 15.34
N ASP A 211 4.94 -8.62 15.55
CA ASP A 211 6.09 -8.81 14.65
C ASP A 211 6.44 -10.32 14.44
N GLY A 212 5.84 -11.23 15.23
CA GLY A 212 6.02 -12.67 15.16
C GLY A 212 4.93 -13.48 14.42
N GLU A 213 3.73 -12.94 14.20
CA GLU A 213 2.66 -13.65 13.45
C GLU A 213 2.83 -13.55 11.92
N THR A 214 3.65 -12.60 11.47
CA THR A 214 4.08 -12.40 10.09
C THR A 214 4.95 -13.54 9.53
N SER A 215 5.46 -14.42 10.40
CA SER A 215 6.34 -15.54 10.04
C SER A 215 5.59 -16.83 9.62
N ALA A 216 4.26 -16.89 9.69
CA ALA A 216 3.54 -18.16 9.47
C ALA A 216 3.36 -18.55 7.99
N ALA A 217 3.78 -17.72 7.03
CA ALA A 217 3.63 -17.99 5.60
C ALA A 217 4.97 -18.01 4.83
N VAL A 218 6.02 -18.61 5.40
CA VAL A 218 7.27 -18.87 4.68
C VAL A 218 7.50 -20.37 4.52
N GLY A 219 7.54 -20.83 3.26
CA GLY A 219 8.45 -21.89 2.83
C GLY A 219 8.05 -23.35 3.08
N ARG A 220 7.32 -23.95 2.13
CA ARG A 220 7.62 -25.32 1.66
C ARG A 220 7.48 -25.41 0.13
N ARG A 221 8.54 -25.02 -0.57
CA ARG A 221 8.97 -25.75 -1.77
C ARG A 221 10.37 -26.25 -1.50
N SER A 222 10.44 -27.41 -0.86
CA SER A 222 11.64 -28.23 -0.81
C SER A 222 11.96 -28.67 -2.23
N GLY A 223 12.96 -28.04 -2.85
CA GLY A 223 13.76 -28.69 -3.86
C GLY A 223 14.50 -29.85 -3.19
N GLY A 224 14.23 -31.05 -3.67
CA GLY A 224 15.02 -32.25 -3.39
C GLY A 224 15.39 -32.84 -4.74
N ASP A 225 16.54 -32.40 -5.24
CA ASP A 225 17.29 -33.09 -6.29
C ASP A 225 18.25 -34.07 -5.61
N GLY A 226 18.47 -35.24 -6.22
CA GLY A 226 19.52 -36.18 -5.84
C GLY A 226 19.05 -37.62 -5.57
N GLY A 227 19.40 -38.52 -6.49
CA GLY A 227 19.55 -39.93 -6.16
C GLY A 227 19.40 -40.93 -7.31
N ASP A 228 20.26 -40.85 -8.32
CA ASP A 228 20.58 -42.01 -9.16
C ASP A 228 21.02 -43.19 -8.28
N GLY A 229 20.41 -44.35 -8.50
CA GLY A 229 20.74 -45.61 -7.85
C GLY A 229 20.63 -46.77 -8.81
N ALA A 230 21.68 -46.99 -9.61
CA ALA A 230 21.89 -48.25 -10.31
C ALA A 230 22.52 -49.27 -9.35
N SER A 231 21.94 -50.48 -9.23
CA SER A 231 22.59 -51.78 -9.48
C SER A 231 21.97 -52.97 -8.72
N ALA A 232 21.66 -54.00 -9.51
CA ALA A 232 21.85 -55.45 -9.31
C ALA A 232 21.38 -56.18 -8.02
N GLY A 233 20.48 -57.16 -8.22
CA GLY A 233 20.78 -58.54 -7.79
C GLY A 233 19.66 -59.33 -7.09
N HIS A 234 19.46 -60.56 -7.61
CA HIS A 234 18.82 -61.76 -7.04
C HIS A 234 17.30 -61.89 -7.09
N GLY A 235 16.86 -62.92 -7.83
CA GLY A 235 15.49 -63.43 -7.91
C GLY A 235 15.21 -64.06 -9.26
#